data_AF-A0A9E3GU68-F1
#
_entry.id   AF-A0A9E3GU68-F1
#
_cell.length_a   1.000
_cell.length_b   1.000
_cell.length_c   1.000
_cell.angle_alpha   90.00
_cell.angle_beta   90.00
_cell.angle_gamma   90.00
#
_symmetry.space_group_name_H-M   'P 1'
#
loop_
_entity.id
_entity.type
_entity.pdbx_description
1 polymer ?
#
loop_
_entity_poly.entity_id
_entity_poly.type
_entity_poly.pdbx_seq_one_letter_code
_entity_poly.pdbx_strand_id
1 'polypeptide(L)'
;MPNVRTWMLRHLARRFSIGEDILGHLSTFQRLGEAFEVEAPQEMLPVGARTVARALRSRAAPQIRPDWLWPYWMERQLDPHDEAFVPRGHLAVMTNLTHRNWTSIGNLWSPWEAIVDPTGLVTPWYDGWSIDWWVE
;
A
#
# COMPACT_ATOMS: atom_id res chain seq x y z
N MET A 1 -20.20 30.49 16.76
CA MET A 1 -20.02 29.19 17.45
C MET A 1 -19.03 28.36 16.64
N PRO A 2 -17.99 27.76 17.23
CA PRO A 2 -17.05 26.93 16.47
C PRO A 2 -17.81 25.78 15.83
N ASN A 3 -17.62 25.57 14.52
CA ASN A 3 -18.32 24.55 13.75
C ASN A 3 -18.00 23.15 14.34
N VAL A 4 -19.01 22.31 14.56
CA VAL A 4 -18.88 20.97 15.20
C VAL A 4 -17.80 20.13 14.49
N ARG A 5 -17.70 20.28 13.17
CA ARG A 5 -16.66 19.67 12.33
C ARG A 5 -15.24 20.08 12.74
N THR A 6 -15.01 21.36 13.00
CA THR A 6 -13.72 21.91 13.44
C THR A 6 -13.36 21.41 14.85
N TRP A 7 -14.37 21.25 15.72
CA TRP A 7 -14.17 20.68 17.05
C TRP A 7 -13.79 19.20 16.99
N MET A 8 -14.48 18.39 16.18
CA MET A 8 -14.15 16.97 15.99
C MET A 8 -12.75 16.76 15.39
N LEU A 9 -12.40 17.55 14.36
CA LEU A 9 -11.07 17.49 13.74
C LEU A 9 -9.95 17.83 14.73
N ARG A 10 -10.15 18.88 15.55
CA ARG A 10 -9.19 19.26 16.58
C ARG A 10 -9.08 18.23 17.70
N HIS A 11 -10.19 17.58 18.06
CA HIS A 11 -10.21 16.53 19.07
C HIS A 11 -9.49 15.27 18.58
N LEU A 12 -9.74 14.85 17.34
CA LEU A 12 -9.04 13.73 16.70
C LEU A 12 -7.55 14.04 16.53
N ALA A 13 -7.20 15.24 16.06
CA ALA A 13 -5.81 15.67 15.93
C ALA A 13 -5.04 15.58 17.27
N ARG A 14 -5.66 16.06 18.37
CA ARG A 14 -5.09 15.92 19.72
C ARG A 14 -4.97 14.47 20.17
N ARG A 15 -5.96 13.62 19.87
CA ARG A 15 -5.96 12.21 20.27
C ARG A 15 -4.84 11.39 19.61
N PHE A 16 -4.46 11.77 18.39
CA PHE A 16 -3.40 11.13 17.61
C PHE A 16 -2.06 11.89 17.66
N SER A 17 -1.90 12.88 18.55
CA SER A 17 -0.70 13.71 18.66
C SER A 17 -0.28 14.37 17.33
N ILE A 18 -1.26 14.70 16.49
CA ILE A 18 -1.05 15.40 15.22
C ILE A 18 -0.77 16.87 15.57
N GLY A 19 0.49 17.29 15.43
CA GLY A 19 0.92 18.65 15.73
C GLY A 19 0.36 19.69 14.75
N GLU A 20 0.51 20.96 15.11
CA GLU A 20 0.15 22.11 14.26
C GLU A 20 0.90 22.09 12.91
N ASP A 21 2.05 21.42 12.85
CA ASP A 21 2.86 21.17 11.65
C ASP A 21 2.11 20.34 10.60
N ILE A 22 1.46 19.25 10.99
CA ILE A 22 0.69 18.39 10.08
C ILE A 22 -0.57 19.12 9.59
N LEU A 23 -1.23 19.91 10.46
CA LEU A 23 -2.37 20.74 10.07
C LEU A 23 -1.97 21.78 9.02
N GLY A 24 -0.76 22.34 9.13
CA GLY A 24 -0.16 23.20 8.11
C GLY A 24 -0.08 22.52 6.74
N HIS A 25 0.52 21.33 6.67
CA HIS A 25 0.61 20.55 5.43
C HIS A 25 -0.75 20.22 4.82
N LEU A 26 -1.73 19.83 5.64
CA LEU A 26 -3.09 19.54 5.18
C LEU A 26 -3.78 20.77 4.60
N SER A 27 -3.59 21.95 5.21
CA SER A 27 -4.15 23.20 4.73
C SER A 27 -3.53 23.63 3.39
N THR A 28 -2.22 23.43 3.19
CA THR A 28 -1.55 23.69 1.91
C THR A 28 -2.06 22.76 0.82
N PHE A 29 -2.23 21.47 1.14
CA PHE A 29 -2.77 20.49 0.21
C PHE A 29 -4.21 20.83 -0.21
N GLN A 30 -5.05 21.29 0.72
CA GLN A 30 -6.41 21.75 0.41
C GLN A 30 -6.42 22.97 -0.52
N ARG A 31 -5.54 23.95 -0.28
CA ARG A 31 -5.42 25.13 -1.14
C ARG A 31 -4.95 24.80 -2.56
N LEU A 32 -4.10 23.78 -2.72
CA LEU A 32 -3.76 23.26 -4.05
C LEU A 32 -4.98 22.64 -4.73
N GLY A 33 -5.83 21.94 -3.97
CA GLY A 33 -7.10 21.38 -4.46
C GLY A 33 -8.13 22.43 -4.87
N GLU A 34 -8.23 23.55 -4.14
CA GLU A 34 -9.14 24.68 -4.44
C GLU A 34 -8.89 25.32 -5.81
N ALA A 35 -7.70 25.14 -6.40
CA ALA A 35 -7.37 25.61 -7.73
C ALA A 35 -7.95 24.73 -8.86
N PHE A 36 -8.52 23.57 -8.54
CA PHE A 36 -9.15 22.69 -9.52
C PHE A 36 -10.69 22.81 -9.42
N GLU A 37 -11.36 23.08 -10.53
CA GLU A 37 -12.84 23.09 -10.62
C GLU A 37 -13.46 21.68 -10.47
N VAL A 38 -12.64 20.65 -10.35
CA VAL A 38 -13.06 19.24 -10.27
C VAL A 38 -13.16 18.83 -8.80
N GLU A 39 -14.36 18.46 -8.37
CA GLU A 39 -14.56 17.85 -7.04
C GLU A 39 -13.63 16.65 -6.88
N ALA A 40 -12.91 16.59 -5.76
CA ALA A 40 -12.01 15.48 -5.47
C ALA A 40 -12.80 14.15 -5.54
N PRO A 41 -12.39 13.18 -6.36
CA PRO A 41 -13.18 11.98 -6.62
C PRO A 41 -13.30 11.13 -5.35
N GLN A 42 -14.45 11.19 -4.71
CA GLN A 42 -14.69 10.55 -3.42
C GLN A 42 -14.62 9.02 -3.52
N GLU A 43 -14.89 8.48 -4.70
CA GLU A 43 -14.76 7.07 -5.07
C GLU A 43 -13.31 6.57 -4.99
N MET A 44 -12.33 7.48 -5.13
CA MET A 44 -10.92 7.14 -4.97
C MET A 44 -10.49 7.04 -3.51
N LEU A 45 -11.23 7.63 -2.56
CA LEU A 45 -10.85 7.62 -1.15
C LEU A 45 -10.77 6.18 -0.59
N PRO A 46 -11.78 5.30 -0.78
CA PRO A 46 -11.67 3.90 -0.35
C PRO A 46 -10.54 3.15 -1.05
N VAL A 47 -10.29 3.43 -2.34
CA VAL A 47 -9.22 2.79 -3.12
C VAL A 47 -7.85 3.19 -2.57
N GLY A 48 -7.62 4.50 -2.36
CA GLY A 48 -6.40 5.03 -1.78
C GLY A 48 -6.15 4.52 -0.37
N ALA A 49 -7.19 4.51 0.48
CA ALA A 49 -7.09 3.98 1.85
C ALA A 49 -6.65 2.50 1.86
N ARG A 50 -7.24 1.66 1.01
CA ARG A 50 -6.85 0.24 0.88
C ARG A 50 -5.41 0.10 0.38
N THR A 51 -5.00 0.89 -0.62
CA THR A 51 -3.63 0.88 -1.14
C THR A 51 -2.61 1.24 -0.07
N VAL A 52 -2.87 2.29 0.72
CA VAL A 52 -2.00 2.69 1.83
C VAL A 52 -1.95 1.60 2.91
N ALA A 53 -3.10 1.05 3.31
CA ALA A 53 -3.16 -0.03 4.30
C ALA A 53 -2.34 -1.26 3.87
N ARG A 54 -2.46 -1.67 2.60
CA ARG A 54 -1.64 -2.75 2.03
C ARG A 54 -0.16 -2.43 2.07
N ALA A 55 0.21 -1.21 1.67
CA ALA A 55 1.59 -0.81 1.63
C ALA A 55 2.23 -0.73 3.04
N LEU A 56 1.44 -0.36 4.06
CA LEU A 56 1.85 -0.43 5.47
C LEU A 56 2.05 -1.90 5.90
N ARG A 57 1.11 -2.79 5.58
CA ARG A 57 1.22 -4.23 5.90
C ARG A 57 2.45 -4.84 5.24
N SER A 58 2.66 -4.63 3.94
CA SER A 58 3.83 -5.12 3.20
C SER A 58 5.12 -4.57 3.79
N ARG A 59 5.14 -3.31 4.25
CA ARG A 59 6.30 -2.72 4.92
C ARG A 59 6.62 -3.40 6.25
N ALA A 60 5.61 -3.71 7.05
CA ALA A 60 5.77 -4.26 8.39
C ALA A 60 6.05 -5.77 8.40
N ALA A 61 5.43 -6.52 7.47
CA ALA A 61 5.52 -7.98 7.34
C ALA A 61 6.95 -8.54 7.52
N PRO A 62 7.95 -8.15 6.70
CA PRO A 62 9.31 -8.71 6.79
C PRO A 62 10.06 -8.30 8.06
N GLN A 63 9.63 -7.21 8.74
CA GLN A 63 10.20 -6.85 10.03
C GLN A 63 9.65 -7.69 11.18
N ILE A 64 8.36 -8.06 11.08
CA ILE A 64 7.69 -8.87 12.10
C ILE A 64 8.10 -10.34 11.96
N ARG A 65 8.28 -10.83 10.73
CA ARG A 65 8.64 -12.21 10.40
C ARG A 65 9.82 -12.28 9.42
N PRO A 66 11.06 -11.99 9.87
CA PRO A 66 12.24 -12.06 9.01
C PRO A 66 12.61 -13.49 8.61
N ASP A 67 12.08 -14.49 9.31
CA ASP A 67 12.28 -15.93 9.06
C ASP A 67 11.36 -16.51 7.98
N TRP A 68 10.38 -15.73 7.52
CA TRP A 68 9.39 -16.17 6.55
C TRP A 68 9.87 -15.95 5.11
N LEU A 69 9.46 -16.84 4.20
CA LEU A 69 9.70 -16.66 2.76
C LEU A 69 8.72 -15.63 2.20
N TRP A 70 9.22 -14.46 1.79
CA TRP A 70 8.39 -13.41 1.22
C TRP A 70 8.25 -13.55 -0.29
N PRO A 71 7.22 -12.93 -0.91
CA PRO A 71 7.09 -12.90 -2.35
C PRO A 71 8.37 -12.42 -3.02
N TYR A 72 8.71 -12.98 -4.19
CA TYR A 72 9.98 -12.75 -4.87
C TYR A 72 10.34 -11.27 -5.01
N TRP A 73 9.39 -10.43 -5.43
CA TRP A 73 9.61 -8.98 -5.55
C TRP A 73 10.01 -8.31 -4.23
N MET A 74 9.50 -8.81 -3.09
CA MET A 74 9.74 -8.22 -1.78
C MET A 74 11.16 -8.51 -1.33
N GLU A 75 11.61 -9.76 -1.45
CA GLU A 75 12.99 -10.16 -1.15
C GLU A 75 13.99 -9.32 -1.97
N ARG A 76 13.77 -9.22 -3.29
CA ARG A 76 14.64 -8.48 -4.21
C ARG A 76 14.67 -6.98 -3.94
N GLN A 77 13.52 -6.36 -3.65
CA GLN A 77 13.46 -4.93 -3.31
C GLN A 77 14.06 -4.59 -1.94
N LEU A 78 14.27 -5.58 -1.08
CA LEU A 78 14.82 -5.41 0.25
C LEU A 78 16.34 -5.62 0.30
N ASP A 79 16.89 -6.39 -0.63
CA ASP A 79 18.32 -6.67 -0.71
C ASP A 79 19.08 -5.50 -1.36
N PRO A 80 19.96 -4.78 -0.62
CA PRO A 80 20.75 -3.68 -1.17
C PRO A 80 21.78 -4.10 -2.24
N HIS A 81 22.03 -5.40 -2.40
CA HIS A 81 22.93 -5.95 -3.42
C HIS A 81 22.20 -6.37 -4.69
N ASP A 82 20.87 -6.41 -4.69
CA ASP A 82 20.07 -6.78 -5.84
C ASP A 82 19.77 -5.57 -6.74
N GLU A 83 19.71 -5.78 -8.06
CA GLU A 83 19.41 -4.71 -9.02
C GLU A 83 17.99 -4.15 -8.86
N ALA A 84 17.07 -4.93 -8.27
CA ALA A 84 15.71 -4.51 -7.98
C ALA A 84 15.59 -3.71 -6.67
N PHE A 85 16.70 -3.42 -5.97
CA PHE A 85 16.67 -2.68 -4.73
C PHE A 85 15.98 -1.32 -4.88
N VAL A 86 15.05 -1.02 -3.96
CA VAL A 86 14.41 0.30 -3.90
C VAL A 86 14.82 0.99 -2.59
N PRO A 87 15.63 2.06 -2.63
CA PRO A 87 15.98 2.82 -1.44
C PRO A 87 14.76 3.56 -0.90
N ARG A 88 14.39 3.31 0.35
CA ARG A 88 13.18 3.88 0.97
C ARG A 88 13.44 4.89 2.09
N GLY A 89 14.64 4.95 2.65
CA GLY A 89 14.95 5.80 3.79
C GLY A 89 13.93 5.63 4.92
N HIS A 90 13.23 6.71 5.26
CA HIS A 90 12.22 6.78 6.32
C HIS A 90 10.76 6.60 5.81
N LEU A 91 10.56 6.18 4.56
CA LEU A 91 9.21 5.95 4.02
C LEU A 91 8.50 4.83 4.78
N ALA A 92 7.32 5.18 5.32
CA ALA A 92 6.51 4.27 6.14
C ALA A 92 5.74 3.22 5.33
N VAL A 93 5.73 3.32 4.00
CA VAL A 93 4.96 2.45 3.10
C VAL A 93 5.87 1.72 2.12
N MET A 94 5.46 0.51 1.73
CA MET A 94 6.15 -0.28 0.72
C MET A 94 5.14 -0.96 -0.19
N THR A 95 5.25 -0.71 -1.49
CA THR A 95 4.49 -1.42 -2.52
C THR A 95 5.45 -2.14 -3.47
N ASN A 96 4.90 -3.00 -4.32
CA ASN A 96 5.68 -3.61 -5.37
C ASN A 96 5.94 -2.60 -6.50
N LEU A 97 7.21 -2.20 -6.65
CA LEU A 97 7.69 -1.28 -7.69
C LEU A 97 8.51 -1.99 -8.77
N THR A 98 8.89 -3.25 -8.54
CA THR A 98 9.72 -4.08 -9.42
C THR A 98 8.98 -5.38 -9.78
N HIS A 99 9.47 -6.18 -10.72
CA HIS A 99 8.89 -7.50 -11.03
C HIS A 99 7.36 -7.56 -11.15
N ARG A 100 6.74 -6.56 -11.83
CA ARG A 100 5.27 -6.43 -11.98
C ARG A 100 4.70 -7.16 -13.20
N ASN A 101 5.51 -7.96 -13.88
CA ASN A 101 5.11 -8.74 -15.05
C ASN A 101 4.47 -10.05 -14.57
N TRP A 102 3.31 -9.96 -13.92
CA TRP A 102 2.59 -11.11 -13.38
C TRP A 102 1.65 -11.70 -14.43
N THR A 103 1.51 -13.02 -14.42
CA THR A 103 0.59 -13.73 -15.32
C THR A 103 -0.72 -13.99 -14.60
N SER A 104 -1.84 -13.63 -15.20
CA SER A 104 -3.17 -13.98 -14.68
C SER A 104 -3.62 -15.33 -15.24
N ILE A 105 -4.18 -16.19 -14.40
CA ILE A 105 -4.74 -17.49 -14.76
C ILE A 105 -6.17 -17.58 -14.25
N GLY A 106 -7.12 -17.58 -15.19
CA GLY A 106 -8.55 -17.75 -14.91
C GLY A 106 -9.07 -19.11 -15.37
N ASN A 107 -10.34 -19.37 -15.06
CA ASN A 107 -11.08 -20.48 -15.65
C ASN A 107 -12.46 -20.01 -16.13
N LEU A 108 -13.04 -20.69 -17.13
CA LEU A 108 -14.31 -20.29 -17.76
C LEU A 108 -15.52 -20.34 -16.82
N TRP A 109 -15.40 -21.04 -15.69
CA TRP A 109 -16.49 -21.27 -14.73
C TRP A 109 -16.31 -20.46 -13.43
N SER A 110 -15.36 -19.53 -13.39
CA SER A 110 -15.01 -18.75 -12.21
C SER A 110 -14.89 -17.27 -12.58
N PRO A 111 -15.46 -16.36 -11.77
CA PRO A 111 -15.23 -14.92 -11.92
C PRO A 111 -13.89 -14.46 -11.34
N TRP A 112 -13.11 -15.38 -10.75
CA TRP A 112 -11.83 -15.09 -10.11
C TRP A 112 -10.66 -15.59 -10.96
N GLU A 113 -9.58 -14.80 -10.95
CA GLU A 113 -8.31 -15.13 -11.57
C GLU A 113 -7.23 -15.23 -10.49
N ALA A 114 -6.39 -16.26 -10.59
CA ALA A 114 -5.16 -16.36 -9.83
C ALA A 114 -4.07 -15.54 -10.52
N ILE A 115 -3.09 -15.06 -9.77
CA ILE A 115 -1.90 -14.43 -10.31
C ILE A 115 -0.68 -15.31 -10.04
N VAL A 116 0.24 -15.34 -11.00
CA VAL A 116 1.52 -16.04 -10.91
C VAL A 116 2.63 -15.03 -11.08
N ASP A 117 3.54 -14.96 -10.11
CA ASP A 117 4.70 -14.08 -10.19
C ASP A 117 5.78 -14.64 -11.15
N PRO A 118 6.85 -13.87 -11.46
CA PRO A 118 7.87 -14.31 -12.41
C PRO A 118 8.63 -15.56 -12.01
N THR A 119 8.53 -15.99 -10.75
CA THR A 119 9.21 -17.18 -10.20
C THR A 119 8.27 -18.35 -9.97
N GLY A 120 6.98 -18.21 -10.28
CA GLY A 120 5.99 -19.28 -10.15
C GLY A 120 5.16 -19.24 -8.86
N LEU A 121 5.33 -18.24 -8.00
CA LEU A 121 4.50 -18.09 -6.80
C LEU A 121 3.05 -17.81 -7.21
N VAL A 122 2.12 -18.67 -6.77
CA VAL A 122 0.70 -18.56 -7.15
C VAL A 122 -0.10 -17.92 -6.02
N THR A 123 -0.81 -16.84 -6.32
CA THR A 123 -1.80 -16.24 -5.40
C THR A 123 -3.21 -16.47 -5.95
N PRO A 124 -3.97 -17.44 -5.40
CA PRO A 124 -5.28 -17.80 -5.95
C PRO A 124 -6.40 -16.84 -5.58
N TRP A 125 -6.24 -16.04 -4.51
CA TRP A 125 -7.28 -15.14 -4.02
C TRP A 125 -6.79 -13.70 -3.92
N TYR A 126 -7.71 -12.77 -4.23
CA TYR A 126 -7.47 -11.35 -4.05
C TYR A 126 -7.12 -11.02 -2.60
N ASP A 127 -6.00 -10.35 -2.39
CA ASP A 127 -5.48 -9.98 -1.06
C ASP A 127 -5.29 -11.17 -0.11
N GLY A 128 -5.14 -12.37 -0.69
CA GLY A 128 -5.03 -13.64 0.02
C GLY A 128 -3.60 -14.11 0.22
N TRP A 129 -3.49 -15.39 0.56
CA TRP A 129 -2.24 -16.12 0.71
C TRP A 129 -1.72 -16.58 -0.66
N SER A 130 -0.43 -16.93 -0.72
CA SER A 130 0.24 -17.46 -1.90
C SER A 130 0.78 -18.85 -1.61
N ILE A 131 0.92 -19.68 -2.65
CA ILE A 131 1.55 -21.00 -2.62
C ILE A 131 2.82 -20.93 -3.42
N ASP A 132 3.89 -21.42 -2.83
CA ASP A 132 5.15 -21.69 -3.52
C ASP A 132 5.42 -23.19 -3.53
N TRP A 133 6.11 -23.68 -4.56
CA TRP A 133 6.59 -25.04 -4.62
C TRP A 133 7.94 -25.08 -5.36
N TRP A 134 8.84 -25.93 -4.89
CA TRP A 134 10.04 -26.28 -5.62
C TRP A 134 9.98 -27.76 -6.01
N VAL A 135 10.47 -28.07 -7.21
CA VAL A 135 10.73 -29.44 -7.62
C VAL A 135 12.24 -29.64 -7.44
N GLU A 136 12.63 -30.59 -6.59
CA GLU A 136 14.03 -31.04 -6.47
C GLU A 136 14.41 -32.00 -7.60
#